data_AF-A0A1M7RU55-F1
#
_entry.id   AF-A0A1M7RU55-F1
#
_cell.length_a   1.000
_cell.length_b   1.000
_cell.length_c   1.000
_cell.angle_alpha   90.00
_cell.angle_beta   90.00
_cell.angle_gamma   90.00
#
_symmetry.space_group_name_H-M   'P 1'
#
loop_
_entity.id
_entity.type
_entity.pdbx_description
1 polymer ?
#
loop_
_entity_poly.entity_id
_entity_poly.type
_entity_poly.pdbx_seq_one_letter_code
_entity_poly.pdbx_strand_id
1 'polypeptide(L)'
;MIKIDDKLVEHLLKLSRLTFDDKDRLKNDLQKIINYFEILSEVNTEGLEPMYTPIEEPCILREKEPVEFENIDGIIENFPEKDNRLIKVPGIYG
;
A
#
# COMPACT_ATOMS: atom_id res chain seq x y z
N MET A 1 7.21 -22.88 -6.92
CA MET A 1 6.59 -22.63 -5.59
C MET A 1 7.40 -21.58 -4.86
N ILE A 2 6.78 -20.47 -4.48
CA ILE A 2 7.47 -19.43 -3.70
C ILE A 2 7.59 -19.94 -2.26
N LYS A 3 8.83 -20.06 -1.76
CA LYS A 3 9.10 -20.42 -0.38
C LYS A 3 9.11 -19.15 0.46
N ILE A 4 8.23 -19.06 1.46
CA ILE A 4 8.26 -17.96 2.41
C ILE A 4 9.33 -18.26 3.47
N ASP A 5 10.44 -17.55 3.42
CA ASP A 5 11.53 -17.62 4.39
C ASP A 5 11.64 -16.34 5.22
N ASP A 6 12.46 -16.38 6.28
CA ASP A 6 12.55 -15.27 7.23
C ASP A 6 13.14 -14.01 6.58
N LYS A 7 14.05 -14.20 5.62
CA LYS A 7 14.64 -13.10 4.84
C LYS A 7 13.58 -12.40 4.00
N LEU A 8 12.68 -13.14 3.36
CA LEU A 8 11.57 -12.59 2.61
C LEU A 8 10.60 -11.84 3.52
N VAL A 9 10.26 -12.41 4.69
CA VAL A 9 9.38 -11.74 5.67
C VAL A 9 9.99 -10.42 6.14
N GLU A 10 11.28 -10.39 6.48
CA GLU A 10 11.97 -9.15 6.88
C GLU A 10 12.02 -8.12 5.76
N HIS A 11 12.24 -8.58 4.53
CA HIS A 11 12.22 -7.69 3.37
C HIS A 11 10.83 -7.06 3.17
N LEU A 12 9.77 -7.86 3.27
CA LEU A 12 8.39 -7.38 3.15
C LEU A 12 8.03 -6.40 4.26
N LEU A 13 8.37 -6.69 5.52
CA LEU A 13 8.14 -5.79 6.65
C LEU A 13 8.83 -4.44 6.47
N LYS A 14 10.05 -4.44 5.92
CA LYS A 14 10.78 -3.22 5.59
C LYS A 14 10.08 -2.41 4.49
N LEU A 15 9.62 -3.07 3.43
CA LEU A 15 8.91 -2.41 2.32
C LEU A 15 7.56 -1.83 2.76
N SER A 16 6.82 -2.55 3.60
CA SER A 16 5.51 -2.14 4.10
C SER A 16 5.57 -1.18 5.30
N ARG A 17 6.76 -0.91 5.84
CA ARG A 17 6.98 -0.12 7.07
C ARG A 17 6.21 -0.67 8.27
N LEU A 18 6.10 -2.00 8.37
CA LEU A 18 5.44 -2.69 9.48
C LEU A 18 6.46 -3.32 10.42
N THR A 19 6.11 -3.35 11.70
CA THR A 19 6.81 -4.10 12.74
C THR A 19 5.89 -5.21 13.24
N PHE A 20 6.44 -6.42 13.41
CA PHE A 20 5.70 -7.59 13.86
C PHE A 20 6.51 -8.34 14.91
N ASP A 21 5.87 -8.65 16.03
CA ASP A 21 6.52 -9.37 17.14
C ASP A 21 6.62 -10.87 16.83
N ASP A 22 5.56 -11.47 16.30
CA ASP A 22 5.50 -12.89 15.94
C ASP A 22 5.67 -13.08 14.42
N LYS A 23 6.93 -13.08 13.98
CA LYS A 23 7.29 -13.30 12.57
C LYS A 23 6.99 -14.73 12.09
N ASP A 24 7.04 -15.71 12.99
CA ASP A 24 6.81 -17.13 12.65
C ASP A 24 5.34 -17.36 12.30
N ARG A 25 4.41 -16.78 13.06
CA ARG A 25 3.00 -16.80 12.71
C ARG A 25 2.73 -16.11 11.37
N LEU A 26 3.29 -14.92 11.16
CA LEU A 26 3.14 -14.18 9.90
C LEU A 26 3.63 -15.02 8.70
N LYS A 27 4.79 -15.65 8.82
CA LYS A 27 5.35 -16.55 7.80
C LYS A 27 4.41 -17.71 7.47
N ASN A 28 3.90 -18.39 8.50
CA ASN A 28 2.98 -19.52 8.32
C ASN A 28 1.66 -19.09 7.66
N ASP A 29 1.10 -17.95 8.07
CA ASP A 29 -0.15 -17.43 7.50
C ASP A 29 0.05 -16.98 6.04
N LEU A 30 1.15 -16.30 5.73
CA LEU A 30 1.51 -15.95 4.35
C LEU A 30 1.69 -17.19 3.47
N GLN A 31 2.34 -18.24 3.97
CA GLN A 31 2.50 -19.49 3.22
C GLN A 31 1.13 -20.13 2.91
N LYS A 32 0.19 -20.15 3.87
CA LYS A 32 -1.17 -20.66 3.64
C LYS A 32 -1.92 -19.85 2.59
N ILE A 33 -1.84 -18.52 2.65
CA ILE A 33 -2.50 -17.62 1.69
C ILE A 33 -1.96 -17.85 0.27
N ILE A 34 -0.63 -17.92 0.10
CA ILE A 34 -0.03 -18.17 -1.21
C ILE A 34 -0.40 -19.56 -1.75
N ASN A 35 -0.40 -20.59 -0.90
CA ASN A 35 -0.83 -21.93 -1.30
C ASN A 35 -2.30 -21.92 -1.74
N TYR A 36 -3.17 -21.13 -1.10
CA TYR A 36 -4.57 -21.01 -1.52
C TYR A 36 -4.71 -20.37 -2.90
N PHE A 37 -3.88 -19.36 -3.23
CA PHE A 37 -3.88 -18.74 -4.56
C PHE A 37 -3.42 -19.66 -5.69
N GLU A 38 -2.78 -20.79 -5.39
CA GLU A 38 -2.36 -21.76 -6.41
C GLU A 38 -3.54 -22.30 -7.23
N ILE A 39 -4.75 -22.33 -6.66
CA ILE A 39 -5.99 -22.72 -7.34
C ILE A 39 -6.23 -21.88 -8.61
N LEU A 40 -5.80 -20.61 -8.63
CA LEU A 40 -5.95 -19.74 -9.80
C LEU A 40 -5.09 -20.20 -10.99
N SER A 41 -4.03 -20.97 -10.74
CA SER A 41 -3.13 -21.49 -11.79
C SER A 41 -3.78 -22.61 -12.62
N GLU A 42 -4.90 -23.18 -12.16
CA GLU A 42 -5.66 -24.20 -12.89
C GLU A 42 -6.49 -23.59 -14.04
N VAL A 43 -6.67 -22.28 -14.05
CA VAL A 43 -7.46 -21.56 -15.05
C VAL A 43 -6.55 -21.01 -16.15
N ASN A 44 -6.78 -21.42 -17.40
CA ASN A 44 -6.03 -20.87 -18.54
C ASN A 44 -6.48 -19.44 -18.86
N THR A 45 -5.56 -18.49 -18.76
CA THR A 45 -5.76 -17.08 -19.10
C THR A 45 -4.93 -16.63 -20.32
N GLU A 46 -4.34 -17.56 -21.07
CA GLU A 46 -3.55 -17.25 -22.25
C GLU A 46 -4.39 -16.52 -23.32
N GLY A 47 -3.88 -15.37 -23.78
CA GLY A 47 -4.55 -14.53 -24.79
C GLY A 47 -5.69 -13.66 -24.25
N LEU A 48 -5.93 -13.63 -22.94
CA LEU A 48 -6.89 -12.71 -22.33
C LEU A 48 -6.20 -11.42 -21.87
N GLU A 49 -6.82 -10.28 -22.18
CA GLU A 49 -6.39 -8.99 -21.66
C GLU A 49 -6.74 -8.85 -20.17
N PRO A 50 -5.82 -8.38 -19.31
CA PRO A 50 -6.11 -8.12 -17.90
C PRO A 50 -7.17 -7.01 -17.73
N MET A 51 -8.07 -7.20 -16.77
CA MET A 51 -9.02 -6.15 -16.38
C MET A 51 -8.40 -5.23 -15.32
N TYR A 52 -8.15 -3.97 -15.68
CA TYR A 52 -7.60 -2.95 -14.76
C TYR A 52 -8.68 -2.13 -14.07
N THR A 53 -9.78 -1.87 -14.76
CA THR A 53 -10.94 -1.12 -14.26
C THR A 53 -12.20 -1.74 -14.86
N PRO A 54 -13.30 -1.79 -14.11
CA PRO A 54 -14.60 -2.15 -14.67
C PRO A 54 -15.27 -0.97 -15.43
N ILE A 55 -14.68 0.24 -15.36
CA ILE A 55 -15.21 1.46 -15.98
C ILE A 55 -14.90 1.42 -17.48
N GLU A 56 -15.93 1.57 -18.31
CA GLU A 56 -15.79 1.61 -19.77
C GLU A 56 -15.60 3.04 -20.29
N GLU A 57 -15.96 4.05 -19.51
CA GLU A 57 -15.79 5.44 -19.89
C GLU A 57 -14.32 5.90 -19.91
N PRO A 58 -13.96 6.80 -20.83
CA PRO A 58 -12.63 7.40 -20.84
C PRO A 58 -12.40 8.29 -19.61
N CYS A 59 -11.13 8.45 -19.23
CA CYS A 59 -10.74 9.36 -18.15
C CYS A 59 -11.17 10.80 -18.48
N ILE A 60 -11.99 11.39 -17.60
CA ILE A 60 -12.39 12.80 -17.68
C ILE A 60 -11.25 13.65 -17.12
N LEU A 61 -10.77 14.59 -17.91
CA LEU A 61 -9.72 15.52 -17.48
C LEU A 61 -10.29 16.57 -16.54
N ARG A 62 -9.55 16.87 -15.47
CA ARG A 62 -9.87 17.97 -14.56
C ARG A 62 -9.71 19.32 -15.27
N GLU A 63 -10.67 20.21 -15.06
CA GLU A 63 -10.62 21.59 -15.55
C GLU A 63 -9.45 22.37 -14.95
N LYS A 64 -8.89 23.32 -15.72
CA LYS A 64 -7.68 24.07 -15.34
C LYS A 64 -8.03 25.34 -14.57
N GLU A 65 -8.75 25.19 -13.47
CA GLU A 65 -9.12 26.30 -12.61
C GLU A 65 -8.46 26.16 -11.22
N PRO A 66 -7.98 27.28 -10.63
CA PRO A 66 -7.51 27.28 -9.25
C PRO A 66 -8.71 27.20 -8.31
N VAL A 67 -8.56 26.42 -7.24
CA VAL A 67 -9.57 26.29 -6.17
C VAL A 67 -8.90 26.64 -4.85
N GLU A 68 -9.49 27.56 -4.09
CA GLU A 68 -9.05 27.85 -2.73
C GLU A 68 -9.56 26.77 -1.76
N PHE A 69 -8.68 26.32 -0.86
CA PHE A 69 -9.07 25.39 0.19
C PHE A 69 -9.40 26.16 1.47
N GLU A 70 -10.66 26.09 1.90
CA GLU A 70 -11.19 26.97 2.95
C GLU A 70 -10.74 26.56 4.37
N ASN A 71 -10.44 25.28 4.62
CA ASN A 71 -10.25 24.77 5.98
C ASN A 71 -8.79 24.38 6.30
N ILE A 72 -7.86 25.32 6.11
CA ILE A 72 -6.45 25.06 6.39
C ILE A 72 -6.22 24.70 7.87
N ASP A 73 -6.96 25.32 8.78
CA ASP A 73 -6.81 25.08 10.21
C ASP A 73 -7.21 23.64 10.59
N GLY A 74 -8.25 23.08 9.95
CA GLY A 74 -8.62 21.68 10.12
C GLY A 74 -7.53 20.70 9.64
N ILE A 75 -6.74 21.05 8.63
CA ILE A 75 -5.56 20.24 8.25
C ILE A 75 -4.53 20.26 9.39
N ILE A 76 -4.22 21.45 9.92
CA ILE A 76 -3.21 21.64 10.97
C ILE A 76 -3.61 20.96 12.28
N GLU A 77 -4.91 20.90 12.59
CA GLU A 77 -5.45 20.18 13.74
C GLU A 77 -5.23 18.66 13.67
N ASN A 78 -5.08 18.10 12.47
CA ASN A 78 -4.80 16.68 12.26
C ASN A 78 -3.29 16.34 12.35
N PHE A 79 -2.40 17.31 12.53
CA PHE A 79 -0.97 17.04 12.66
C PHE A 79 -0.66 16.33 13.99
N PRO A 80 0.03 15.17 13.98
CA PRO A 80 0.43 14.50 15.22
C PRO A 80 1.36 15.34 16.11
N GLU A 81 2.33 16.01 15.49
CA GLU A 81 3.14 17.06 16.10
C GLU A 81 3.21 18.26 15.15
N LYS A 82 3.17 19.48 15.69
CA LYS A 82 3.26 20.71 14.90
C LYS A 82 4.16 21.75 15.54
N ASP A 83 4.79 22.54 14.68
CA ASP A 83 5.44 23.81 15.03
C ASP A 83 4.77 24.91 14.21
N ASN A 84 3.96 25.74 14.87
CA ASN A 84 3.10 26.73 14.22
C ASN A 84 2.23 26.09 13.12
N ARG A 85 2.45 26.47 11.86
CA ARG A 85 1.72 25.97 10.67
C ARG A 85 2.45 24.83 9.95
N LEU A 86 3.46 24.23 10.57
CA LEU A 86 4.29 23.18 9.99
C LEU A 86 4.06 21.86 10.72
N ILE A 87 3.99 20.76 9.97
CA ILE A 87 4.06 19.41 10.53
C ILE A 87 5.50 19.15 10.99
N LYS A 88 5.65 18.72 12.24
CA LYS A 88 6.96 18.40 12.80
C LYS A 88 7.21 16.90 12.64
N VAL A 89 8.33 16.54 12.04
CA VAL A 89 8.76 15.16 11.82
C VAL A 89 10.20 14.96 12.32
N PRO A 90 10.61 13.73 12.67
CA PRO A 90 12.01 13.45 12.96
C PRO A 90 12.90 13.84 11.78
N GLY A 91 13.97 14.58 12.07
CA GLY A 91 14.97 14.93 11.06
C GLY A 91 15.64 13.66 10.52
N ILE A 92 15.75 13.56 9.20
CA ILE A 92 16.47 12.46 8.56
C ILE A 92 17.96 12.83 8.59
N TYR A 93 18.70 12.24 9.52
CA TYR A 93 20.17 12.22 9.47
C TYR A 93 20.58 10.82 9.00
N GLY A 94 21.33 10.77 7.89
CA GLY A 94 21.87 9.53 7.34
C GLY A 94 22.98 8.96 8.19
#